data_AF-A0A535ZCM8-F1
#
_entry.id   AF-A0A535ZCM8-F1
#
_cell.length_a   1.000
_cell.length_b   1.000
_cell.length_c   1.000
_cell.angle_alpha   90.00
_cell.angle_beta   90.00
_cell.angle_gamma   90.00
#
_symmetry.space_group_name_H-M   'P 1'
#
loop_
_entity.id
_entity.type
_entity.pdbx_description
1 polymer ?
#
loop_
_entity_poly.entity_id
_entity_poly.type
_entity_poly.pdbx_seq_one_letter_code
_entity_poly.pdbx_strand_id
1 'polypeptide(L)' 'MTIDRIKCDGHGLCAELLPELIRLDDWGYPIIAAGPIPDHLAPLAQRAVATCPVLALALRRTAASK' A
#
# COMPACT_ATOMS: atom_id res chain seq x y z
N MET A 1 1.37 -6.48 1.56
CA MET A 1 0.32 -5.45 1.39
C MET A 1 -0.51 -5.80 0.17
N THR A 2 -1.78 -5.43 0.13
CA THR A 2 -2.67 -5.75 -1.00
C THR A 2 -3.51 -4.53 -1.36
N ILE A 3 -3.92 -4.44 -2.62
CA ILE A 3 -4.86 -3.43 -3.10
C ILE A 3 -6.06 -4.06 -3.78
N ASP A 4 -7.24 -3.55 -3.46
CA ASP A 4 -8.47 -3.75 -4.22
C ASP A 4 -8.49 -2.76 -5.40
N ARG A 5 -8.22 -3.26 -6.62
CA ARG A 5 -8.16 -2.42 -7.82
C ARG A 5 -9.54 -1.95 -8.30
N ILE A 6 -10.63 -2.58 -7.84
CA ILE A 6 -11.99 -2.18 -8.21
C ILE A 6 -12.41 -0.94 -7.38
N LYS A 7 -11.98 -0.87 -6.12
CA LYS A 7 -12.26 0.27 -5.24
C LYS A 7 -11.29 1.45 -5.41
N CYS A 8 -10.11 1.20 -5.96
CA CYS A 8 -9.10 2.23 -6.07
C CYS A 8 -9.47 3.23 -7.17
N ASP A 9 -9.55 4.51 -6.82
CA ASP A 9 -9.81 5.60 -7.76
C ASP A 9 -8.56 6.47 -8.05
N GLY A 10 -7.35 5.95 -7.78
CA GLY A 10 -6.10 6.62 -8.19
C GLY A 10 -5.72 7.90 -7.43
N HIS A 11 -6.16 8.08 -6.18
CA HIS A 11 -5.90 9.30 -5.39
C HIS A 11 -4.42 9.62 -5.08
N GLY A 12 -3.48 8.69 -5.29
CA GLY A 12 -2.04 8.92 -5.12
C GLY A 12 -1.50 9.02 -3.68
N LEU A 13 -2.31 9.33 -2.68
CA LEU A 13 -1.87 9.57 -1.28
C LEU A 13 -1.03 8.45 -0.66
N CYS A 14 -1.31 7.20 -1.03
CA CYS A 14 -0.54 6.05 -0.54
C CYS A 14 0.92 6.04 -1.06
N ALA A 15 1.15 6.48 -2.30
CA ALA A 15 2.48 6.58 -2.88
C ALA A 15 3.25 7.80 -2.35
N GLU A 16 2.56 8.87 -1.97
CA GLU A 16 3.19 10.02 -1.29
C GLU A 16 3.69 9.65 0.12
N LEU A 17 2.91 8.84 0.85
CA LEU A 17 3.25 8.43 2.23
C LEU A 17 4.27 7.30 2.31
N LEU A 18 4.33 6.43 1.29
CA LEU A 18 5.19 5.25 1.28
C LEU A 18 5.79 4.99 -0.12
N PRO A 19 6.60 5.93 -0.64
CA PRO A 19 7.21 5.82 -1.97
C PRO A 19 8.18 4.63 -2.09
N GLU A 20 8.70 4.12 -0.97
CA GLU A 20 9.61 2.97 -0.93
C GLU A 20 8.94 1.67 -1.38
N LEU A 21 7.62 1.53 -1.14
CA LEU A 21 6.86 0.32 -1.45
C LEU A 21 5.74 0.53 -2.45
N ILE A 22 5.34 1.78 -2.71
CA ILE A 22 4.23 2.11 -3.59
C ILE A 22 4.71 3.15 -4.61
N ARG A 23 4.65 2.79 -5.88
CA ARG A 23 4.86 3.71 -7.00
C ARG A 23 3.57 3.84 -7.79
N LEU A 24 3.34 4.96 -8.46
CA LEU A 24 2.19 5.11 -9.36
C LEU A 24 2.60 4.70 -10.78
N ASP A 25 1.66 4.10 -11.50
CA ASP A 25 1.77 3.93 -12.95
C ASP A 25 1.41 5.23 -13.69
N ASP A 26 1.48 5.19 -15.02
CA ASP A 26 1.18 6.34 -15.89
C ASP A 26 -0.29 6.80 -15.80
N TRP A 27 -1.16 6.01 -15.20
CA TRP A 27 -2.58 6.33 -14.97
C TRP A 27 -2.89 6.72 -13.52
N GLY A 28 -1.87 6.83 -12.67
CA GLY A 28 -2.03 7.21 -11.26
C GLY A 28 -2.46 6.07 -10.34
N TYR A 29 -2.46 4.82 -10.82
CA TYR A 29 -2.79 3.66 -9.99
C TYR A 29 -1.54 3.10 -9.32
N PRO A 30 -1.64 2.68 -8.04
CA PRO A 30 -0.49 2.21 -7.30
C PRO A 30 -0.05 0.80 -7.71
N ILE A 31 1.25 0.67 -7.97
CA ILE A 31 2.00 -0.59 -8.10
C ILE A 31 2.70 -0.83 -6.77
N ILE A 32 2.37 -1.95 -6.13
CA ILE A 32 2.88 -2.33 -4.81
C ILE A 32 4.08 -3.27 -4.96
N ALA A 33 5.17 -2.98 -4.25
CA ALA A 33 6.34 -3.84 -4.16
C ALA A 33 5.96 -5.21 -3.56
N ALA A 34 6.46 -6.28 -4.17
CA ALA A 34 6.26 -7.63 -3.67
C ALA A 34 7.10 -7.89 -2.41
N GLY A 35 6.61 -8.78 -1.54
CA GLY A 35 7.34 -9.25 -0.37
C GLY A 35 6.89 -8.64 0.96
N PRO A 36 7.62 -8.94 2.04
CA PRO A 36 7.32 -8.43 3.37
C PRO A 36 7.63 -6.93 3.46
N ILE A 37 6.90 -6.26 4.36
CA ILE A 37 7.16 -4.86 4.69
C ILE A 37 8.29 -4.84 5.72
N PRO A 38 9.42 -4.15 5.46
CA PRO A 38 10.46 -3.97 6.46
C PRO A 38 9.90 -3.31 7.74
N ASP A 39 10.38 -3.73 8.91
CA ASP A 39 9.83 -3.28 10.20
C ASP A 39 9.85 -1.76 10.37
N HIS A 40 10.89 -1.09 9.87
CA HIS A 40 11.00 0.37 9.92
C HIS A 40 9.97 1.10 9.03
N LEU A 41 9.42 0.42 8.01
CA LEU A 41 8.36 0.94 7.14
C LEU A 41 6.96 0.57 7.61
N ALA A 42 6.83 -0.34 8.59
CA ALA A 42 5.52 -0.78 9.06
C ALA A 42 4.61 0.37 9.56
N PRO A 43 5.10 1.38 10.31
CA PRO A 43 4.28 2.52 10.71
C PRO A 43 3.81 3.37 9.53
N LEU A 44 4.68 3.56 8.52
CA LEU A 44 4.32 4.29 7.29
C LEU A 44 3.30 3.51 6.47
N ALA A 45 3.44 2.18 6.38
CA ALA A 45 2.47 1.33 5.71
C ALA A 45 1.10 1.32 6.38
N GLN A 46 1.04 1.39 7.71
CA GLN A 46 -0.22 1.57 8.44
C GLN A 46 -0.87 2.92 8.12
N ARG A 47 -0.08 4.00 8.07
CA ARG A 47 -0.57 5.34 7.69
C ARG A 47 -1.07 5.37 6.24
N ALA A 48 -0.33 4.79 5.30
CA ALA A 48 -0.74 4.70 3.90
C ALA A 48 -2.09 4.00 3.74
N VAL A 49 -2.35 2.93 4.52
CA VAL A 49 -3.66 2.27 4.57
C VAL A 49 -4.74 3.16 5.17
N ALA A 50 -4.46 3.81 6.30
CA ALA A 50 -5.43 4.67 6.99
C ALA A 50 -5.81 5.93 6.19
N THR A 51 -4.91 6.43 5.35
CA THR A 51 -5.15 7.62 4.51
C THR A 51 -5.95 7.31 3.25
N CYS A 52 -6.14 6.04 2.87
CA CYS A 52 -6.88 5.69 1.66
C CYS A 52 -8.38 6.05 1.81
N PRO A 53 -8.91 7.04 1.05
CA PRO A 53 -10.27 7.55 1.25
C PRO A 53 -11.36 6.51 0.91
N VAL A 54 -11.03 5.59 0.01
CA VAL A 54 -11.91 4.53 -0.49
C VAL A 54 -11.60 3.15 0.09
N LEU A 55 -10.68 3.08 1.07
CA LEU A 55 -10.28 1.84 1.77
C LEU A 55 -9.86 0.71 0.82
N ALA A 56 -9.22 1.06 -0.30
CA ALA A 56 -8.73 0.10 -1.29
C ALA A 56 -7.42 -0.57 -0.86
N LEU A 57 -6.61 0.06 -0.02
CA LEU A 57 -5.31 -0.45 0.43
C LEU A 57 -5.45 -1.19 1.77
N ALA A 58 -4.80 -2.35 1.90
CA ALA A 58 -4.81 -3.14 3.14
C ALA A 58 -3.47 -3.79 3.47
N LEU A 59 -3.16 -3.86 4.78
CA LEU A 59 -2.09 -4.70 5.30
C LEU A 59 -2.58 -6.12 5.48
N ARG A 60 -1.77 -7.09 5.05
CA ARG A 60 -1.99 -8.51 5.34
C ARG A 60 -0.85 -9.00 6.21
N ARG A 61 -1.20 -9.63 7.33
CA ARG A 61 -0.25 -10.35 8.16
C ARG A 61 0.02 -11.69 7.48
N THR A 62 1.24 -11.92 7.05
CA THR A 62 1.68 -13.26 6.68
C THR A 62 1.90 -14.03 7.98
N ALA A 63 1.22 -15.17 8.15
CA ALA A 63 1.57 -16.09 9.22
C ALA A 63 3.04 -16.52 8.99
N ALA A 64 3.87 -16.43 10.03
CA ALA A 64 5.24 -16.91 9.95
C ALA A 64 5.19 -18.42 9.61
N SER A 65 5.80 -18.80 8.48
CA SER A 65 6.05 -20.21 8.21
C SER A 65 7.09 -20.68 9.22
N LYS A 66 6.74 -21.75 9.94
CA LYS A 66 7.52 -22.38 11.00
C LYS A 66 8.87 -22.90 10.51
#